data_AF-A0A392QQJ0-F1
#
_entry.id   AF-A0A392QQJ0-F1
#
_cell.length_a   1.000
_cell.length_b   1.000
_cell.length_c   1.000
_cell.angle_alpha   90.00
_cell.angle_beta   90.00
_cell.angle_gamma   90.00
#
_symmetry.space_group_name_H-M   'P 1'
#
loop_
_entity.id
_entity.type
_entity.pdbx_description
1 polymer ?
#
loop_
_entity_poly.entity_id
_entity_poly.type
_entity_poly.pdbx_seq_one_letter_code
_entity_poly.pdbx_strand_id
1 'polypeptide(L)' 'VGQKFSQPAAEDINYAKTRSMLNNLGLQNYEKNFKKGLLSDNTLPLLNDSALRDVKIPPGPRLLILDQIQR' A
#
# COMPACT_ATOMS: atom_id res chain seq x y z
N VAL A 1 1.68 -0.84 -37.50
CA VAL A 1 0.54 -1.21 -36.62
C VAL A 1 1.05 -1.20 -35.18
N GLY A 2 0.56 -0.27 -34.35
CA GLY A 2 1.03 -0.08 -32.99
C GLY A 2 -0.17 0.17 -32.08
N GLN A 3 -0.94 -0.87 -31.80
CA GLN A 3 -1.99 -0.79 -30.79
C GLN A 3 -1.37 -1.09 -29.43
N LYS A 4 -1.02 -0.03 -28.69
CA LYS A 4 -0.91 -0.12 -27.23
C LYS A 4 -2.33 -0.36 -26.73
N PHE A 5 -2.64 -1.61 -26.44
CA PHE A 5 -3.78 -1.95 -25.61
C PHE A 5 -3.47 -1.46 -24.20
N SER A 6 -3.81 -0.21 -23.92
CA SER A 6 -4.00 0.24 -22.54
C SER A 6 -5.21 -0.54 -22.04
N GLN A 7 -4.97 -1.75 -21.53
CA GLN A 7 -5.97 -2.41 -20.70
C GLN A 7 -6.36 -1.40 -19.62
N PRO A 8 -7.66 -1.24 -19.30
CA PRO A 8 -8.03 -0.48 -18.12
C PRO A 8 -7.27 -1.16 -17.00
N ALA A 9 -6.33 -0.44 -16.39
CA ALA A 9 -5.48 -0.97 -15.34
C ALA A 9 -6.44 -1.58 -14.34
N ALA A 10 -6.52 -2.91 -14.32
CA ALA A 10 -7.30 -3.62 -13.33
C ALA A 10 -6.85 -2.99 -12.03
N GLU A 11 -7.75 -2.25 -11.36
CA GLU A 11 -7.41 -1.51 -10.15
C GLU A 11 -6.60 -2.49 -9.32
N ASP A 12 -5.29 -2.21 -9.18
CA ASP A 12 -4.32 -3.26 -8.88
C ASP A 12 -4.86 -3.94 -7.63
N ILE A 13 -5.14 -5.26 -7.67
CA ILE A 13 -5.87 -5.93 -6.59
C ILE A 13 -5.18 -5.63 -5.25
N ASN A 14 -3.85 -5.46 -5.29
CA ASN A 14 -3.02 -5.05 -4.17
C ASN A 14 -3.24 -3.59 -3.75
N TYR A 15 -3.45 -2.66 -4.67
CA TYR A 15 -3.84 -1.29 -4.38
C TYR A 15 -5.22 -1.24 -3.70
N ALA A 16 -6.21 -1.96 -4.22
CA ALA A 16 -7.54 -2.04 -3.60
C ALA A 16 -7.48 -2.63 -2.18
N LYS A 17 -6.67 -3.68 -1.98
CA LYS A 17 -6.39 -4.26 -0.65
C LYS A 17 -5.69 -3.26 0.28
N THR A 18 -4.66 -2.59 -0.20
CA THR A 18 -3.91 -1.57 0.56
C THR A 18 -4.83 -0.44 1.00
N ARG A 19 -5.63 0.09 0.07
CA ARG A 19 -6.61 1.15 0.35
C ARG A 19 -7.63 0.71 1.39
N SER A 20 -8.16 -0.51 1.28
CA SER A 20 -9.11 -1.08 2.24
C SER A 20 -8.47 -1.26 3.63
N MET A 21 -7.25 -1.78 3.70
CA MET A 21 -6.48 -1.90 4.94
C MET A 21 -6.28 -0.54 5.62
N LEU A 22 -5.81 0.47 4.87
CA LEU A 22 -5.59 1.81 5.42
C LEU A 22 -6.90 2.44 5.91
N ASN A 23 -8.01 2.29 5.17
CA ASN A 23 -9.32 2.76 5.63
C ASN A 23 -9.77 2.07 6.93
N ASN A 24 -9.62 0.75 7.02
CA ASN A 24 -10.02 -0.02 8.22
C ASN A 24 -9.22 0.37 9.46
N LEU A 25 -7.99 0.86 9.29
CA LEU A 25 -7.12 1.35 10.36
C LEU A 25 -7.30 2.85 10.66
N GLY A 26 -8.11 3.58 9.90
CA GLY A 26 -8.22 5.05 9.99
C GLY A 26 -6.98 5.80 9.48
N LEU A 27 -6.21 5.17 8.58
CA LEU A 27 -4.91 5.61 8.06
C LEU A 27 -4.96 6.05 6.59
N GLN A 28 -6.14 6.35 6.05
CA GLN A 28 -6.34 6.72 4.63
C GLN A 28 -5.48 7.89 4.15
N ASN A 29 -5.07 8.79 5.05
CA ASN A 29 -4.19 9.92 4.72
C ASN A 29 -2.79 9.47 4.25
N TYR A 30 -2.37 8.24 4.55
CA TYR A 30 -1.09 7.67 4.14
C TYR A 30 -1.14 6.93 2.80
N GLU A 31 -2.29 6.85 2.12
CA GLU A 31 -2.42 6.19 0.82
C GLU A 31 -1.44 6.77 -0.22
N LYS A 32 -1.24 8.10 -0.20
CA LYS A 32 -0.26 8.78 -1.07
C LYS A 32 1.18 8.37 -0.78
N ASN A 33 1.51 8.12 0.49
CA ASN A 33 2.84 7.66 0.90
C ASN A 33 3.10 6.25 0.37
N PHE A 34 2.12 5.35 0.51
CA PHE A 34 2.18 3.98 -0.02
C PHE A 34 2.35 4.00 -1.55
N LYS A 35 1.54 4.78 -2.26
CA LYS A 35 1.64 4.90 -3.72
C LYS A 35 3.00 5.44 -4.17
N LYS A 36 3.54 6.45 -3.47
CA LYS A 36 4.85 7.03 -3.79
C LYS A 36 6.00 6.04 -3.53
N GLY A 37 5.87 5.20 -2.50
CA GLY A 37 6.87 4.18 -2.16
C GLY A 37 6.65 2.83 -2.81
N LEU A 38 5.70 2.69 -3.74
CA LEU A 38 5.34 1.43 -4.38
C LEU A 38 4.96 0.32 -3.40
N LEU A 39 4.41 0.67 -2.23
CA LEU A 39 4.03 -0.29 -1.17
C LEU A 39 2.63 -0.89 -1.36
N SER A 40 2.04 -0.68 -2.53
CA SER A 40 0.68 -1.11 -2.87
C SER A 40 0.66 -2.14 -4.00
N ASP A 41 1.77 -2.84 -4.20
CA ASP A 41 1.95 -3.88 -5.22
C ASP A 41 2.03 -5.27 -4.55
N ASN A 42 2.62 -6.24 -5.24
CA ASN A 42 2.81 -7.59 -4.71
C ASN A 42 3.74 -7.67 -3.48
N THR A 43 4.37 -6.58 -3.08
CA THR A 43 5.23 -6.49 -1.87
C THR A 43 4.46 -6.16 -0.60
N LEU A 44 3.15 -5.89 -0.68
CA LEU A 44 2.29 -5.65 0.49
C LEU A 44 2.47 -6.67 1.65
N PRO A 45 2.57 -8.01 1.42
CA PRO A 45 2.80 -8.97 2.50
C PRO A 45 4.24 -8.96 3.06
N LEU A 46 5.18 -8.24 2.42
CA LEU A 46 6.58 -8.16 2.81
C LEU A 46 6.93 -6.85 3.54
N LEU A 47 5.92 -6.03 3.86
CA LEU A 47 6.14 -4.76 4.55
C LEU A 47 6.81 -4.98 5.91
N ASN A 48 7.75 -4.10 6.21
CA ASN A 48 8.52 -4.08 7.45
C ASN A 48 8.66 -2.65 7.97
N ASP A 49 9.19 -2.50 9.19
CA ASP A 49 9.32 -1.18 9.83
C ASP A 49 10.13 -0.19 8.97
N SER A 50 11.22 -0.66 8.36
CA SER A 50 12.09 0.15 7.50
C SER A 50 11.37 0.68 6.26
N ALA A 51 10.67 -0.18 5.52
CA ALA A 51 9.92 0.21 4.33
C ALA A 51 8.84 1.27 4.63
N LEU A 52 8.12 1.10 5.75
CA LEU A 52 7.13 2.06 6.19
C LEU A 52 7.75 3.37 6.69
N ARG A 53 8.92 3.30 7.35
CA ARG A 53 9.69 4.49 7.76
C ARG A 53 10.15 5.30 6.54
N ASP A 54 10.62 4.64 5.49
CA ASP A 54 11.13 5.29 4.28
C ASP A 54 10.05 6.09 3.54
N VAL A 55 8.79 5.66 3.64
CA VAL A 55 7.64 6.42 3.12
C VAL A 55 7.03 7.39 4.13
N LYS A 56 7.73 7.70 5.23
CA LYS A 56 7.35 8.67 6.25
C LYS A 56 6.11 8.28 7.07
N ILE A 57 5.89 6.99 7.33
CA ILE A 57 4.90 6.55 8.30
C ILE A 57 5.46 6.68 9.72
N PRO A 58 4.80 7.41 10.64
CA PRO A 58 5.24 7.55 12.04
C PRO A 58 5.17 6.22 12.81
N PRO A 59 5.92 6.06 13.92
CA PRO A 59 6.01 4.79 14.65
C PRO A 59 4.66 4.16 15.02
N GLY A 60 3.70 4.92 15.54
CA GLY A 60 2.39 4.40 15.94
C GLY A 60 1.61 3.73 14.80
N PRO A 61 1.30 4.44 13.70
CA PRO A 61 0.66 3.84 12.53
C PRO A 61 1.40 2.64 11.94
N ARG A 62 2.75 2.60 12.00
CA ARG A 62 3.51 1.42 11.53
C ARG A 62 3.15 0.16 12.31
N LEU A 63 2.99 0.26 13.63
CA LEU A 63 2.60 -0.88 14.47
C LEU A 63 1.24 -1.44 14.03
N LEU A 64 0.27 -0.57 13.76
CA LEU A 64 -1.07 -0.97 13.31
C LEU A 64 -1.05 -1.67 11.94
N ILE A 65 -0.25 -1.16 11.01
CA ILE A 65 -0.11 -1.74 9.68
C ILE A 65 0.55 -3.12 9.76
N LEU A 66 1.65 -3.25 10.52
CA LEU A 66 2.38 -4.51 10.65
C LEU A 66 1.55 -5.58 11.38
N ASP A 67 0.77 -5.22 12.42
CA ASP A 67 -0.17 -6.12 13.08
C ASP A 67 -1.22 -6.68 12.12
N GLN A 68 -1.73 -5.83 11.21
CA GLN A 68 -2.75 -6.25 10.25
C GLN A 68 -2.21 -7.17 9.16
N ILE A 69 -0.98 -6.98 8.69
CA ILE A 69 -0.39 -7.81 7.62
C ILE A 69 0.03 -9.19 8.13
N GLN A 70 0.33 -9.31 9.42
CA GLN A 70 0.70 -10.58 10.05
C GLN A 70 -0.51 -11.48 10.40
N ARG A 71 -1.74 -10.97 10.24
CA ARG A 71 -2.99 -11.69 10.54
C ARG A 71 -3.56 -12.47 9.36
#